data_AF-A0AA39PXR7-F1
#
_entry.id   AF-A0AA39PXR7-F1
#
_cell.length_a   1.000
_cell.length_b   1.000
_cell.length_c   1.000
_cell.angle_alpha   90.00
_cell.angle_beta   90.00
_cell.angle_gamma   90.00
#
_symmetry.space_group_name_H-M   'P 1'
#
loop_
_entity.id
_entity.type
_entity.pdbx_description
1 polymer ?
#
loop_
_entity_poly.entity_id
_entity_poly.type
_entity_poly.pdbx_seq_one_letter_code
_entity_poly.pdbx_strand_id
1 'polypeptide(L)'
;QEHTFNKNLTDQGSIADAFRIFTEGKVCNELPPPKIEWETSDYSNPIDLPQTVYTDGGCTNNGDENAVASAGVWFGPNDARNKSIRIPKSLGKLTNQLGEITGAYVATKKADETQPLEIITTTTHLTKNENNGQTTLQWVKGHSGNEGNKEADKLATEGLAKEHPDNVEFIIEPTYTVTGAKLSTMTQATAYKAIRISKARNQNKTYRKQMQRQRTRINLERTGSAIEDLTGRQPPERLIWTGLQHKDFSKSVGTWWENKPGYEQQGRCAICNQTESMEHILFECEAPGQSQVWRLARKLWRRKKSSFPDLSFADLLATPFLRLQDKNKKDLREDTRLA
;
A
#
# COMPACT_ATOMS: atom_id res chain seq x y z
N GLN A 1 -33.01 -39.61 8.20
CA GLN A 1 -32.06 -38.81 8.99
C GLN A 1 -32.56 -37.38 8.93
N GLU A 2 -33.09 -36.83 10.02
CA GLU A 2 -33.36 -35.41 10.12
C GLU A 2 -32.02 -34.68 10.16
N HIS A 3 -31.73 -33.89 9.13
CA HIS A 3 -30.61 -32.96 9.15
C HIS A 3 -31.08 -31.72 9.92
N THR A 4 -30.66 -31.60 11.18
CA THR A 4 -30.91 -30.41 12.00
C THR A 4 -30.26 -29.20 11.32
N PHE A 5 -31.07 -28.20 10.94
CA PHE A 5 -30.61 -26.97 10.33
C PHE A 5 -29.59 -26.27 11.25
N ASN A 6 -28.36 -26.10 10.79
CA ASN A 6 -27.32 -25.38 11.53
C ASN A 6 -27.46 -23.88 11.25
N LYS A 7 -28.05 -23.15 12.20
CA LYS A 7 -28.26 -21.69 12.16
C LYS A 7 -26.99 -20.84 12.06
N ASN A 8 -25.81 -21.46 12.13
CA ASN A 8 -24.52 -20.78 11.93
C ASN A 8 -24.10 -20.69 10.45
N LEU A 9 -24.85 -21.30 9.53
CA LEU A 9 -24.65 -21.15 8.09
C LEU A 9 -25.38 -19.90 7.60
N THR A 10 -24.62 -18.90 7.15
CA THR A 10 -25.18 -17.73 6.48
C THR A 10 -25.71 -18.15 5.11
N ASP A 11 -27.00 -17.94 4.84
CA ASP A 11 -27.66 -18.19 3.55
C ASP A 11 -27.36 -17.11 2.50
N GLN A 12 -26.71 -16.02 2.92
CA GLN A 12 -26.27 -14.91 2.09
C GLN A 12 -24.79 -15.08 1.71
N GLY A 13 -24.48 -15.10 0.41
CA GLY A 13 -23.10 -15.10 -0.11
C GLY A 13 -22.81 -16.23 -1.11
N SER A 14 -21.62 -16.18 -1.71
CA SER A 14 -21.11 -17.22 -2.62
C SER A 14 -20.23 -18.21 -1.87
N ILE A 15 -20.00 -19.39 -2.45
CA ILE A 15 -19.04 -20.36 -1.87
C ILE A 15 -17.63 -19.75 -1.72
N ALA A 16 -17.28 -18.77 -2.57
CA ALA A 16 -16.01 -18.05 -2.50
C ALA A 16 -15.90 -17.15 -1.27
N ASP A 17 -17.00 -16.82 -0.59
CA ASP A 17 -16.99 -16.08 0.68
C ASP A 17 -16.51 -16.94 1.86
N ALA A 18 -16.65 -18.26 1.75
CA ALA A 18 -16.20 -19.21 2.76
C ALA A 18 -14.70 -19.57 2.67
N PHE A 19 -14.07 -19.32 1.51
CA PHE A 19 -12.67 -19.68 1.31
C PHE A 19 -11.71 -18.52 1.59
N ARG A 20 -10.69 -18.81 2.39
CA ARG A 20 -9.49 -17.99 2.51
C ARG A 20 -8.28 -18.77 2.05
N ILE A 21 -7.44 -18.12 1.25
CA ILE A 21 -6.21 -18.71 0.73
C ILE A 21 -5.00 -17.90 1.20
N PHE A 22 -3.81 -18.50 1.13
CA PHE A 22 -2.59 -17.94 1.72
C PHE A 22 -2.71 -17.69 3.24
N THR A 23 -3.42 -18.56 3.94
CA THR A 23 -3.51 -18.56 5.41
C THR A 23 -2.16 -18.86 6.05
N GLU A 24 -1.96 -18.34 7.26
CA GLU A 24 -0.74 -18.53 8.06
C GLU A 24 -1.13 -18.86 9.50
N GLY A 25 -0.28 -19.60 10.22
CA GLY A 25 -0.49 -19.92 11.63
C GLY A 25 -1.62 -20.91 11.92
N LYS A 26 -2.07 -20.93 13.18
CA LYS A 26 -3.21 -21.75 13.61
C LYS A 26 -4.50 -21.12 13.09
N VAL A 27 -5.20 -21.83 12.22
CA VAL A 27 -6.53 -21.43 11.72
C VAL A 27 -7.60 -21.90 12.69
N CYS A 28 -8.49 -20.98 13.09
CA CYS A 28 -9.73 -21.35 13.74
C CYS A 28 -10.82 -21.48 12.68
N ASN A 29 -11.38 -22.69 12.54
CA ASN A 29 -12.49 -22.95 11.63
C ASN A 29 -13.87 -22.74 12.29
N GLU A 30 -13.87 -22.44 13.60
CA GLU A 30 -15.07 -22.12 14.36
C GLU A 30 -15.33 -20.62 14.22
N LEU A 31 -16.43 -20.27 13.56
CA LEU A 31 -16.91 -18.91 13.51
C LEU A 31 -17.93 -18.70 14.64
N PRO A 32 -17.90 -17.53 15.31
CA PRO A 32 -18.96 -17.17 16.24
C PRO A 32 -20.31 -17.13 15.50
N PRO A 33 -21.43 -17.39 16.21
CA PRO A 33 -22.74 -17.43 15.60
C PRO A 33 -23.05 -16.08 14.90
N PRO A 34 -23.56 -16.10 13.65
CA PRO A 34 -23.79 -14.88 12.87
C PRO A 34 -24.91 -14.00 13.44
N LYS A 35 -25.74 -14.56 14.32
CA LYS A 35 -26.76 -13.87 15.12
C LYS A 35 -26.58 -14.27 16.57
N ILE A 36 -26.35 -13.28 17.43
CA ILE A 36 -26.53 -13.45 18.86
C ILE A 36 -27.95 -12.95 19.17
N GLU A 37 -28.82 -13.87 19.57
CA GLU A 37 -30.17 -13.54 20.03
C GLU A 37 -30.06 -13.07 21.47
N TRP A 38 -30.54 -11.87 21.76
CA TRP A 38 -30.59 -11.32 23.10
C TRP A 38 -32.04 -11.05 23.50
N GLU A 39 -32.36 -11.19 24.77
CA GLU A 39 -33.67 -10.81 25.32
C GLU A 39 -33.79 -9.28 25.26
N THR A 40 -34.85 -8.78 24.63
CA THR A 40 -35.11 -7.34 24.51
C THR A 40 -35.27 -6.72 25.89
N SER A 41 -34.40 -5.78 26.25
CA SER A 41 -34.56 -4.96 27.45
C SER A 41 -35.78 -4.04 27.27
N ASP A 42 -36.72 -4.11 28.21
CA ASP A 42 -37.89 -3.26 28.24
C ASP A 42 -37.42 -1.88 28.75
N TYR A 43 -37.30 -0.88 27.86
CA TYR A 43 -36.77 0.48 28.14
C TYR A 43 -37.58 1.31 29.16
N SER A 44 -38.37 0.66 30.01
CA SER A 44 -39.19 1.24 31.05
C SER A 44 -38.40 1.55 32.33
N ASN A 45 -37.23 0.93 32.53
CA ASN A 45 -36.35 1.15 33.69
C ASN A 45 -35.13 2.03 33.30
N PRO A 46 -34.75 3.03 34.11
CA PRO A 46 -33.61 3.91 33.80
C PRO A 46 -32.25 3.20 33.68
N ILE A 47 -32.09 2.01 34.27
CA ILE A 47 -30.90 1.15 34.13
C ILE A 47 -30.80 0.56 32.71
N ASP A 48 -31.92 0.46 32.00
CA ASP A 48 -31.99 -0.07 30.63
C ASP A 48 -31.74 1.01 29.56
N LEU A 49 -31.50 2.27 29.95
CA LEU A 49 -31.08 3.31 29.01
C LEU A 49 -29.62 3.08 28.59
N PRO A 50 -29.31 3.17 27.28
CA PRO A 50 -27.96 2.95 26.81
C PRO A 50 -27.04 4.09 27.26
N GLN A 51 -25.86 3.71 27.71
CA GLN A 51 -24.72 4.58 27.83
C GLN A 51 -24.22 4.94 26.42
N THR A 52 -24.42 6.19 25.99
CA THR A 52 -23.92 6.66 24.69
C THR A 52 -22.44 7.04 24.79
N VAL A 53 -21.64 6.61 23.82
CA VAL A 53 -20.21 6.95 23.66
C VAL A 53 -19.91 7.33 22.23
N TYR A 54 -19.12 8.37 22.04
CA TYR A 54 -18.71 8.86 20.72
C TYR A 54 -17.27 8.48 20.46
N THR A 55 -16.99 7.90 19.29
CA THR A 55 -15.63 7.55 18.89
C THR A 55 -15.30 8.10 17.52
N ASP A 56 -14.05 8.56 17.37
CA ASP A 56 -13.51 9.00 16.09
C ASP A 56 -12.05 8.58 15.93
N GLY A 57 -11.61 8.44 14.68
CA GLY A 57 -10.23 8.10 14.33
C GLY A 57 -9.54 9.26 13.64
N GLY A 58 -8.26 9.46 13.97
CA GLY A 58 -7.41 10.44 13.32
C GLY A 58 -6.20 9.77 12.69
N CYS A 59 -5.74 10.27 11.54
CA CYS A 59 -4.48 9.80 10.95
C CYS A 59 -3.78 10.87 10.09
N THR A 60 -2.49 11.09 10.34
CA THR A 60 -1.61 11.84 9.43
C THR A 60 -0.82 10.88 8.55
N ASN A 61 -0.53 11.29 7.31
CA ASN A 61 0.13 10.47 6.29
C ASN A 61 -0.53 9.10 6.12
N ASN A 62 -1.87 9.08 6.02
CA ASN A 62 -2.71 7.88 6.07
C ASN A 62 -2.21 6.74 5.16
N GLY A 63 -1.74 5.65 5.77
CA GLY A 63 -1.26 4.47 5.09
C GLY A 63 0.17 4.55 4.52
N ASP A 64 0.94 5.56 4.91
CA ASP A 64 2.40 5.70 4.65
C ASP A 64 3.23 5.04 5.78
N GLU A 65 4.53 4.88 5.59
CA GLU A 65 5.48 4.38 6.61
C GLU A 65 5.67 5.38 7.77
N ASN A 66 5.51 6.67 7.46
CA ASN A 66 5.52 7.77 8.44
C ASN A 66 4.12 8.12 8.95
N ALA A 67 3.14 7.22 8.74
CA ALA A 67 1.80 7.38 9.27
C ALA A 67 1.81 7.47 10.79
N VAL A 68 0.89 8.26 11.30
CA VAL A 68 0.58 8.40 12.71
C VAL A 68 -0.93 8.30 12.82
N ALA A 69 -1.42 7.40 13.66
CA ALA A 69 -2.86 7.23 13.88
C ALA A 69 -3.21 7.43 15.36
N SER A 70 -4.44 7.84 15.59
CA SER A 70 -5.01 8.07 16.91
C SER A 70 -6.49 7.70 16.94
N ALA A 71 -7.03 7.63 18.15
CA ALA A 71 -8.45 7.49 18.40
C ALA A 71 -8.89 8.42 19.52
N GLY A 72 -10.11 8.93 19.44
CA GLY A 72 -10.80 9.66 20.49
C GLY A 72 -12.00 8.86 20.99
N VAL A 73 -12.20 8.83 22.30
CA VAL A 73 -13.35 8.20 22.96
C VAL A 73 -13.95 9.19 23.95
N TRP A 74 -15.21 9.57 23.74
CA TRP A 74 -15.89 10.61 24.50
C TRP A 74 -17.25 10.12 25.03
N PHE A 75 -17.42 10.15 26.35
CA PHE A 75 -18.63 9.75 27.06
C PHE A 75 -19.48 10.94 27.52
N GLY A 76 -18.89 12.13 27.62
CA GLY A 76 -19.57 13.34 28.06
C GLY A 76 -18.64 14.40 28.64
N PRO A 77 -19.14 15.61 28.92
CA PRO A 77 -18.33 16.66 29.53
C PRO A 77 -17.76 16.22 30.89
N ASN A 78 -16.45 16.40 31.09
CA ASN A 78 -15.72 16.05 32.32
C ASN A 78 -15.82 14.57 32.75
N ASP A 79 -16.23 13.66 31.87
CA ASP A 79 -16.25 12.22 32.18
C ASP A 79 -14.81 11.68 32.24
N ALA A 80 -14.44 11.07 33.36
CA ALA A 80 -13.10 10.51 33.58
C ALA A 80 -12.75 9.36 32.63
N ARG A 81 -13.75 8.79 31.93
CA ARG A 81 -13.55 7.74 30.93
C ARG A 81 -13.09 8.29 29.59
N ASN A 82 -13.29 9.59 29.32
CA ASN A 82 -12.83 10.24 28.09
C ASN A 82 -11.34 9.97 27.86
N LYS A 83 -10.97 9.62 26.62
CA LYS A 83 -9.60 9.24 26.32
C LYS A 83 -9.19 9.64 24.91
N SER A 84 -8.05 10.33 24.82
CA SER A 84 -7.26 10.46 23.59
C SER A 84 -6.24 9.33 23.55
N ILE A 85 -6.05 8.70 22.39
CA ILE A 85 -5.21 7.52 22.22
C ILE A 85 -4.29 7.72 21.03
N ARG A 86 -2.98 7.56 21.22
CA ARG A 86 -1.99 7.47 20.16
C ARG A 86 -1.67 6.00 19.89
N ILE A 87 -1.94 5.56 18.66
CA ILE A 87 -1.85 4.15 18.30
C ILE A 87 -0.39 3.74 18.08
N PRO A 88 0.11 2.69 18.75
CA PRO A 88 1.46 2.19 18.54
C PRO A 88 1.64 1.55 17.16
N LYS A 89 2.82 1.75 16.56
CA LYS A 89 3.19 1.16 15.26
C LYS A 89 3.19 -0.38 15.27
N SER A 90 3.29 -1.01 16.45
CA SER A 90 3.26 -2.47 16.62
C SER A 90 1.92 -3.10 16.22
N LEU A 91 0.83 -2.33 16.23
CA LEU A 91 -0.50 -2.82 15.84
C LEU A 91 -0.69 -2.97 14.33
N GLY A 92 0.29 -2.53 13.53
CA GLY A 92 0.32 -2.73 12.09
C GLY A 92 0.24 -1.42 11.32
N LYS A 93 -0.35 -1.49 10.12
CA LYS A 93 -0.40 -0.35 9.20
C LYS A 93 -1.34 0.73 9.74
N LEU A 94 -0.76 1.85 10.13
CA LEU A 94 -1.50 2.98 10.69
C LEU A 94 -2.35 3.67 9.62
N THR A 95 -3.66 3.72 9.87
CA THR A 95 -4.66 4.32 8.99
C THR A 95 -5.76 4.95 9.82
N ASN A 96 -6.60 5.81 9.21
CA ASN A 96 -7.77 6.37 9.91
C ASN A 96 -8.70 5.28 10.44
N GLN A 97 -8.90 4.24 9.64
CA GLN A 97 -9.74 3.09 9.94
C GLN A 97 -9.26 2.32 11.18
N LEU A 98 -7.94 2.18 11.35
CA LEU A 98 -7.39 1.60 12.57
C LEU A 98 -7.70 2.49 13.80
N GLY A 99 -7.68 3.80 13.61
CA GLY A 99 -8.15 4.79 14.59
C GLY A 99 -9.57 4.52 15.06
N GLU A 100 -10.50 4.51 14.11
CA GLU A 100 -11.94 4.30 14.35
C GLU A 100 -12.21 2.98 15.09
N ILE A 101 -11.60 1.87 14.65
CA ILE A 101 -11.74 0.55 15.30
C ILE A 101 -11.13 0.54 16.70
N THR A 102 -9.99 1.20 16.89
CA THR A 102 -9.35 1.29 18.21
C THR A 102 -10.22 2.07 19.20
N GLY A 103 -10.84 3.16 18.73
CA GLY A 103 -11.79 3.92 19.52
C GLY A 103 -12.95 3.05 20.00
N ALA A 104 -13.61 2.34 19.08
CA ALA A 104 -14.70 1.43 19.41
C ALA A 104 -14.28 0.33 20.39
N TYR A 105 -13.11 -0.28 20.21
CA TYR A 105 -12.58 -1.29 21.14
C TYR A 105 -12.33 -0.71 22.55
N VAL A 106 -11.73 0.47 22.65
CA VAL A 106 -11.47 1.07 23.96
C VAL A 106 -12.76 1.55 24.63
N ALA A 107 -13.77 1.96 23.86
CA ALA A 107 -15.08 2.29 24.37
C ALA A 107 -15.72 1.10 25.08
N THR A 108 -15.70 -0.11 24.49
CA THR A 108 -16.27 -1.31 25.12
C THR A 108 -15.55 -1.71 26.40
N LYS A 109 -14.24 -1.44 26.51
CA LYS A 109 -13.46 -1.70 27.74
C LYS A 109 -13.64 -0.67 28.85
N LYS A 110 -14.23 0.49 28.55
CA LYS A 110 -14.46 1.58 29.50
C LYS A 110 -15.92 1.80 29.87
N ALA A 111 -16.83 1.25 29.07
CA ALA A 111 -18.25 1.29 29.34
C ALA A 111 -18.60 0.54 30.63
N ASP A 112 -19.72 0.92 31.23
CA ASP A 112 -20.31 0.17 32.35
C ASP A 112 -20.93 -1.12 31.81
N GLU A 113 -20.45 -2.27 32.27
CA GLU A 113 -20.94 -3.59 31.84
C GLU A 113 -22.40 -3.87 32.28
N THR A 114 -22.94 -3.06 33.20
CA THR A 114 -24.31 -3.20 33.70
C THR A 114 -25.36 -2.48 32.85
N GLN A 115 -24.93 -1.64 31.92
CA GLN A 115 -25.83 -0.88 31.03
C GLN A 115 -25.66 -1.31 29.57
N PRO A 116 -26.68 -1.12 28.73
CA PRO A 116 -26.48 -1.16 27.29
C PRO A 116 -25.50 -0.04 26.86
N LEU A 117 -24.76 -0.25 25.78
CA LEU A 117 -23.76 0.67 25.24
C LEU A 117 -24.14 1.09 23.82
N GLU A 118 -24.24 2.38 23.56
CA GLU A 118 -24.46 2.89 22.21
C GLU A 118 -23.19 3.59 21.73
N ILE A 119 -22.50 3.01 20.76
CA ILE A 119 -21.29 3.56 20.17
C ILE A 119 -21.67 4.35 18.91
N ILE A 120 -21.48 5.66 18.96
CA ILE A 120 -21.68 6.58 17.85
C ILE A 120 -20.33 6.86 17.17
N THR A 121 -20.22 6.58 15.87
CA THR A 121 -18.94 6.66 15.13
C THR A 121 -19.11 7.14 13.68
N THR A 122 -18.05 7.69 13.09
CA THR A 122 -18.00 8.18 11.70
C THR A 122 -17.69 7.07 10.68
N THR A 123 -17.31 5.88 11.13
CA THR A 123 -16.85 4.81 10.23
C THR A 123 -17.98 4.03 9.58
N THR A 124 -17.95 3.93 8.26
CA THR A 124 -18.91 3.09 7.51
C THR A 124 -18.58 1.59 7.61
N HIS A 125 -17.44 1.21 8.19
CA HIS A 125 -16.99 -0.18 8.26
C HIS A 125 -17.50 -0.93 9.50
N LEU A 126 -17.99 -0.22 10.51
CA LEU A 126 -18.63 -0.79 11.71
C LEU A 126 -20.16 -0.86 11.60
N THR A 127 -20.73 -0.63 10.42
CA THR A 127 -22.19 -0.51 10.25
C THR A 127 -22.89 -1.86 10.41
N LYS A 128 -23.54 -2.06 11.56
CA LYS A 128 -24.70 -2.94 11.71
C LYS A 128 -25.71 -2.25 12.62
N ASN A 129 -26.74 -1.66 12.02
CA ASN A 129 -27.97 -1.32 12.75
C ASN A 129 -28.76 -2.61 12.97
N GLU A 130 -28.40 -3.36 14.01
CA GLU A 130 -29.23 -4.45 14.52
C GLU A 130 -29.56 -4.10 15.98
N ASN A 131 -30.78 -3.57 16.20
CA ASN A 131 -31.33 -3.08 17.47
C ASN A 131 -31.56 -4.19 18.51
N ASN A 132 -30.67 -5.17 18.62
CA ASN A 132 -30.98 -6.37 19.37
C ASN A 132 -29.89 -6.84 20.32
N GLY A 133 -28.80 -6.10 20.57
CA GLY A 133 -27.78 -6.48 21.55
C GLY A 133 -27.50 -5.41 22.60
N GLN A 134 -26.82 -5.80 23.69
CA GLN A 134 -26.38 -4.87 24.76
C GLN A 134 -25.47 -3.77 24.21
N THR A 135 -24.84 -3.93 23.04
CA THR A 135 -24.07 -2.86 22.38
C THR A 135 -24.61 -2.56 20.98
N THR A 136 -24.94 -1.30 20.70
CA THR A 136 -25.35 -0.81 19.37
C THR A 136 -24.25 0.03 18.74
N LEU A 137 -24.14 -0.02 17.40
CA LEU A 137 -23.20 0.78 16.62
C LEU A 137 -23.99 1.71 15.70
N GLN A 138 -23.99 3.01 15.99
CA GLN A 138 -24.66 4.01 15.19
C GLN A 138 -23.65 4.80 14.35
N TRP A 139 -23.86 4.80 13.04
CA TRP A 139 -23.08 5.65 12.15
C TRP A 139 -23.63 7.08 12.14
N VAL A 140 -22.75 8.07 12.28
CA VAL A 140 -23.05 9.48 12.06
C VAL A 140 -22.11 10.06 11.02
N LYS A 141 -22.61 11.03 10.25
CA LYS A 141 -21.77 11.72 9.27
C LYS A 141 -20.76 12.62 9.99
N GLY A 142 -19.48 12.47 9.68
CA GLY A 142 -18.43 13.38 10.15
C GLY A 142 -18.75 14.85 9.84
N HIS A 143 -18.41 15.76 10.76
CA HIS A 143 -18.63 17.21 10.65
C HIS A 143 -20.09 17.65 10.41
N SER A 144 -21.08 16.82 10.75
CA SER A 144 -22.51 17.11 10.56
C SER A 144 -23.19 17.87 11.71
N GLY A 145 -22.40 18.44 12.63
CA GLY A 145 -22.93 19.25 13.73
C GLY A 145 -23.16 18.51 15.05
N ASN A 146 -23.02 17.18 15.09
CA ASN A 146 -23.11 16.40 16.33
C ASN A 146 -21.99 16.79 17.32
N GLU A 147 -22.37 17.25 18.50
CA GLU A 147 -21.44 17.78 19.51
C GLU A 147 -20.52 16.68 20.07
N GLY A 148 -21.06 15.51 20.40
CA GLY A 148 -20.24 14.39 20.88
C GLY A 148 -19.22 13.91 19.86
N ASN A 149 -19.56 13.91 18.57
CA ASN A 149 -18.61 13.61 17.52
C ASN A 149 -17.50 14.66 17.41
N LYS A 150 -17.81 15.95 17.60
CA LYS A 150 -16.79 17.02 17.58
C LYS A 150 -15.80 16.86 18.74
N GLU A 151 -16.29 16.48 19.91
CA GLU A 151 -15.43 16.23 21.06
C GLU A 151 -14.60 14.94 20.89
N ALA A 152 -15.16 13.90 20.29
CA ALA A 152 -14.39 12.70 19.93
C ALA A 152 -13.29 13.00 18.90
N ASP A 153 -13.58 13.80 17.87
CA ASP A 153 -12.60 14.28 16.87
C ASP A 153 -11.48 15.12 17.52
N LYS A 154 -11.85 15.99 18.47
CA LYS A 154 -10.88 16.76 19.26
C LYS A 154 -9.95 15.84 20.07
N LEU A 155 -10.49 14.83 20.76
CA LEU A 155 -9.68 13.84 21.48
C LEU A 155 -8.79 13.01 20.52
N ALA A 156 -9.28 12.67 19.33
CA ALA A 156 -8.47 12.01 18.32
C ALA A 156 -7.31 12.92 17.87
N THR A 157 -7.57 14.20 17.67
CA THR A 157 -6.55 15.20 17.32
C THR A 157 -5.51 15.37 18.44
N GLU A 158 -5.93 15.39 19.70
CA GLU A 158 -5.02 15.39 20.85
C GLU A 158 -4.13 14.13 20.86
N GLY A 159 -4.67 12.96 20.48
CA GLY A 159 -3.90 11.73 20.31
C GLY A 159 -2.82 11.83 19.21
N LEU A 160 -3.06 12.60 18.14
CA LEU A 160 -2.05 12.88 17.10
C LEU A 160 -0.92 13.78 17.62
N ALA A 161 -1.20 14.62 18.62
CA ALA A 161 -0.22 15.53 19.21
C ALA A 161 0.69 14.85 20.27
N LYS A 162 0.33 13.66 20.75
CA LYS A 162 1.16 12.93 21.72
C LYS A 162 2.53 12.54 21.13
N GLU A 163 3.57 12.73 21.92
CA GLU A 163 4.94 12.36 21.57
C GLU A 163 5.16 10.84 21.53
N HIS A 164 4.49 10.13 22.43
CA HIS A 164 4.62 8.68 22.59
C HIS A 164 3.28 7.96 22.41
N PRO A 165 3.30 6.73 21.87
CA PRO A 165 2.09 5.92 21.77
C PRO A 165 1.60 5.46 23.14
N ASP A 166 0.28 5.40 23.27
CA ASP A 166 -0.37 4.77 24.43
C ASP A 166 -0.22 3.25 24.34
N ASN A 167 -0.21 2.58 25.49
CA ASN A 167 -0.32 1.12 25.51
C ASN A 167 -1.77 0.71 25.23
N VAL A 168 -1.99 0.06 24.08
CA VAL A 168 -3.27 -0.52 23.69
C VAL A 168 -3.02 -1.98 23.33
N GLU A 169 -3.40 -2.87 24.23
CA GLU A 169 -3.29 -4.31 24.03
C GLU A 169 -4.62 -4.84 23.47
N PHE A 170 -4.58 -5.35 22.24
CA PHE A 170 -5.72 -6.04 21.65
C PHE A 170 -5.67 -7.52 22.03
N ILE A 171 -6.55 -7.92 22.93
CA ILE A 171 -6.82 -9.33 23.18
C ILE A 171 -7.90 -9.75 22.19
N ILE A 172 -7.50 -10.41 21.11
CA ILE A 172 -8.40 -10.96 20.10
C ILE A 172 -8.57 -12.45 20.41
N GLU A 173 -9.80 -12.90 20.65
CA GLU A 173 -10.02 -14.33 20.86
C GLU A 173 -9.60 -15.12 19.61
N PRO A 174 -9.05 -16.34 19.77
CA PRO A 174 -8.59 -17.14 18.63
C PRO A 174 -9.66 -17.39 17.56
N THR A 175 -10.95 -17.43 17.94
CA THR A 175 -12.12 -17.56 17.06
C THR A 175 -12.32 -16.37 16.12
N TYR A 176 -11.88 -15.16 16.51
CA TYR A 176 -11.90 -13.96 15.66
C TYR A 176 -10.59 -13.75 14.88
N THR A 177 -9.59 -14.61 15.10
CA THR A 177 -8.29 -14.50 14.41
C THR A 177 -8.39 -15.08 13.01
N VAL A 178 -8.60 -14.21 12.01
CA VAL A 178 -8.74 -14.63 10.63
C VAL A 178 -7.44 -14.40 9.84
N THR A 179 -6.92 -15.45 9.20
CA THR A 179 -5.70 -15.37 8.39
C THR A 179 -5.99 -15.59 6.90
N GLY A 180 -5.04 -15.19 6.04
CA GLY A 180 -5.19 -15.31 4.59
C GLY A 180 -6.14 -14.30 3.94
N ALA A 181 -6.18 -14.32 2.61
CA ALA A 181 -7.01 -13.46 1.79
C ALA A 181 -8.35 -14.13 1.46
N LYS A 182 -9.46 -13.41 1.63
CA LYS A 182 -10.80 -13.85 1.25
C LYS A 182 -10.90 -13.98 -0.27
N LEU A 183 -11.30 -15.15 -0.75
CA LEU A 183 -11.30 -15.48 -2.17
C LEU A 183 -12.27 -14.58 -2.96
N SER A 184 -13.45 -14.30 -2.42
CA SER A 184 -14.45 -13.43 -3.08
C SER A 184 -13.98 -11.99 -3.31
N THR A 185 -13.08 -11.46 -2.47
CA THR A 185 -12.53 -10.11 -2.61
C THR A 185 -11.14 -10.08 -3.26
N MET A 186 -10.63 -11.25 -3.67
CA MET A 186 -9.27 -11.35 -4.17
C MET A 186 -9.16 -10.85 -5.61
N THR A 187 -8.27 -9.88 -5.81
CA THR A 187 -7.86 -9.41 -7.13
C THR A 187 -6.59 -10.12 -7.61
N GLN A 188 -6.33 -10.09 -8.92
CA GLN A 188 -5.07 -10.58 -9.49
C GLN A 188 -3.85 -9.89 -8.83
N ALA A 189 -3.95 -8.58 -8.54
CA ALA A 189 -2.88 -7.83 -7.89
C ALA A 189 -2.61 -8.33 -6.46
N THR A 190 -3.67 -8.57 -5.67
CA THR A 190 -3.54 -9.13 -4.31
C THR A 190 -3.03 -10.57 -4.32
N ALA A 191 -3.50 -11.40 -5.25
CA ALA A 191 -3.04 -12.78 -5.42
C ALA A 191 -1.55 -12.81 -5.80
N TYR A 192 -1.14 -11.99 -6.76
CA TYR A 192 0.24 -11.85 -7.19
C TYR A 192 1.14 -11.40 -6.03
N LYS A 193 0.70 -10.40 -5.25
CA LYS A 193 1.42 -9.94 -4.05
C LYS A 193 1.59 -11.07 -3.02
N ALA A 194 0.53 -11.81 -2.73
CA ALA A 194 0.58 -12.94 -1.79
C ALA A 194 1.53 -14.06 -2.26
N ILE A 195 1.48 -14.42 -3.55
CA ILE A 195 2.40 -15.40 -4.15
C ILE A 195 3.85 -14.91 -4.05
N ARG A 196 4.12 -13.63 -4.30
CA ARG A 196 5.48 -13.06 -4.18
C ARG A 196 6.00 -13.16 -2.75
N ILE A 197 5.17 -12.80 -1.77
CA ILE A 197 5.53 -12.89 -0.34
C ILE A 197 5.79 -14.36 0.04
N SER A 198 4.90 -15.27 -0.34
CA SER A 198 5.04 -16.71 -0.09
C SER A 198 6.33 -17.28 -0.72
N LYS A 199 6.62 -16.95 -1.98
CA LYS A 199 7.85 -17.38 -2.67
C LYS A 199 9.12 -16.79 -2.05
N ALA A 200 9.08 -15.54 -1.57
CA ALA A 200 10.19 -14.91 -0.87
C ALA A 200 10.49 -15.61 0.47
N ARG A 201 9.45 -16.00 1.22
CA ARG A 201 9.56 -16.72 2.50
C ARG A 201 10.05 -18.15 2.34
N ASN A 202 9.56 -18.87 1.32
CA ASN A 202 9.93 -20.27 1.05
C ASN A 202 11.37 -20.43 0.50
N GLN A 203 12.21 -19.39 0.61
CA GLN A 203 13.62 -19.36 0.22
C GLN A 203 13.92 -19.96 -1.16
N ASN A 204 12.99 -19.85 -2.11
CA ASN A 204 13.18 -20.44 -3.43
C ASN A 204 14.39 -19.76 -4.11
N LYS A 205 15.50 -20.51 -4.22
CA LYS A 205 16.81 -20.03 -4.70
C LYS A 205 16.70 -19.39 -6.09
N THR A 206 15.82 -19.92 -6.94
CA THR A 206 15.53 -19.42 -8.28
C THR A 206 14.79 -18.08 -8.24
N TYR A 207 13.82 -17.93 -7.32
CA TYR A 207 13.08 -16.68 -7.13
C TYR A 207 13.97 -15.55 -6.58
N ARG A 208 14.86 -15.87 -5.63
CA ARG A 208 15.88 -14.92 -5.14
C ARG A 208 16.82 -14.46 -6.24
N LYS A 209 17.34 -15.37 -7.08
CA LYS A 209 18.13 -15.02 -8.28
C LYS A 209 17.36 -14.14 -9.26
N GLN A 210 16.06 -14.39 -9.48
CA GLN A 210 15.21 -13.57 -10.34
C GLN A 210 14.88 -12.18 -9.77
N MET A 211 14.88 -12.02 -8.44
CA MET A 211 14.70 -10.73 -7.76
C MET A 211 16.02 -9.95 -7.67
N GLN A 212 17.15 -10.65 -7.58
CA GLN A 212 18.50 -10.10 -7.73
C GLN A 212 18.87 -9.97 -9.21
N ARG A 213 18.08 -9.21 -9.99
CA ARG A 213 18.54 -8.78 -11.33
C ARG A 213 19.65 -7.76 -11.15
N GLN A 214 20.86 -8.25 -10.88
CA GLN A 214 22.06 -7.46 -10.63
C GLN A 214 22.22 -6.34 -11.66
N ARG A 215 21.92 -6.65 -12.93
CA ARG A 215 21.93 -5.70 -14.03
C ARG A 215 20.88 -4.59 -13.94
N THR A 216 19.66 -4.90 -13.50
CA THR A 216 18.62 -3.88 -13.26
C THR A 216 19.02 -2.97 -12.11
N ARG A 217 19.59 -3.51 -11.03
CA ARG A 217 20.11 -2.73 -9.91
C ARG A 217 21.28 -1.82 -10.32
N ILE A 218 22.24 -2.35 -11.08
CA ILE A 218 23.38 -1.57 -11.61
C ILE A 218 22.88 -0.45 -12.53
N ASN A 219 21.90 -0.72 -13.40
CA ASN A 219 21.34 0.31 -14.26
C ASN A 219 20.59 1.38 -13.46
N LEU A 220 19.86 1.01 -12.40
CA LEU A 220 19.20 1.96 -11.50
C LEU A 220 20.23 2.86 -10.80
N GLU A 221 21.30 2.27 -10.27
CA GLU A 221 22.40 3.01 -9.60
C GLU A 221 23.12 3.95 -10.56
N ARG A 222 23.58 3.45 -11.72
CA ARG A 222 24.25 4.26 -12.75
C ARG A 222 23.38 5.41 -13.26
N THR A 223 22.10 5.12 -13.51
CA THR A 223 21.16 6.15 -13.98
C THR A 223 20.85 7.17 -12.88
N GLY A 224 20.71 6.72 -11.63
CA GLY A 224 20.54 7.60 -10.48
C GLY A 224 21.72 8.56 -10.30
N SER A 225 22.95 8.05 -10.35
CA SER A 225 24.17 8.86 -10.29
C SER A 225 24.28 9.84 -11.46
N ALA A 226 24.03 9.40 -12.70
CA ALA A 226 24.05 10.30 -13.86
C ALA A 226 23.02 11.45 -13.74
N ILE A 227 21.81 11.16 -13.22
CA ILE A 227 20.81 12.20 -12.98
C ILE A 227 21.22 13.13 -11.85
N GLU A 228 21.85 12.61 -10.79
CA GLU A 228 22.40 13.42 -9.71
C GLU A 228 23.51 14.35 -10.21
N ASP A 229 24.43 13.87 -11.04
CA ASP A 229 25.49 14.68 -11.65
C ASP A 229 24.91 15.80 -12.54
N LEU A 230 23.85 15.50 -13.30
CA LEU A 230 23.21 16.45 -14.22
C LEU A 230 22.29 17.46 -13.52
N THR A 231 21.61 17.07 -12.45
CA THR A 231 20.51 17.86 -11.84
C THR A 231 20.77 18.28 -10.39
N GLY A 232 21.84 17.77 -9.78
CA GLY A 232 22.15 17.94 -8.36
C GLY A 232 21.17 17.22 -7.42
N ARG A 233 20.33 16.30 -7.94
CA ARG A 233 19.29 15.60 -7.17
C ARG A 233 19.16 14.13 -7.56
N GLN A 234 19.05 13.27 -6.57
CA GLN A 234 18.69 11.85 -6.73
C GLN A 234 17.18 11.70 -7.04
N PRO A 235 16.80 11.10 -8.18
CA PRO A 235 15.40 10.86 -8.51
C PRO A 235 14.85 9.62 -7.79
N PRO A 236 13.54 9.57 -7.47
CA PRO A 236 12.91 8.36 -6.94
C PRO A 236 13.03 7.16 -7.89
N GLU A 237 13.38 5.98 -7.37
CA GLU A 237 13.60 4.75 -8.14
C GLU A 237 12.45 4.41 -9.11
N ARG A 238 11.20 4.62 -8.69
CA ARG A 238 9.98 4.40 -9.50
C ARG A 238 10.01 5.13 -10.84
N LEU A 239 10.64 6.30 -10.87
CA LEU A 239 10.73 7.08 -12.09
C LEU A 239 11.84 6.50 -12.98
N ILE A 240 12.98 6.09 -12.41
CA ILE A 240 14.09 5.45 -13.17
C ILE A 240 13.59 4.20 -13.90
N TRP A 241 12.71 3.46 -13.24
CA TRP A 241 11.97 2.34 -13.84
C TRP A 241 11.14 2.71 -15.08
N THR A 242 10.64 3.94 -15.17
CA THR A 242 9.85 4.39 -16.34
C THR A 242 10.74 4.57 -17.56
N GLY A 243 11.95 5.12 -17.40
CA GLY A 243 12.95 5.23 -18.48
C GLY A 243 13.41 3.85 -18.98
N LEU A 244 13.68 2.92 -18.06
CA LEU A 244 14.06 1.54 -18.39
C LEU A 244 12.96 0.76 -19.14
N GLN A 245 11.70 1.22 -19.09
CA GLN A 245 10.57 0.59 -19.78
C GLN A 245 10.16 1.32 -21.06
N HIS A 246 10.93 2.32 -21.51
CA HIS A 246 10.60 3.05 -22.73
C HIS A 246 10.56 2.11 -23.95
N LYS A 247 9.57 2.32 -24.83
CA LYS A 247 9.30 1.45 -25.99
C LYS A 247 10.44 1.38 -27.00
N ASP A 248 11.30 2.41 -27.03
CA ASP A 248 12.42 2.51 -27.97
C ASP A 248 13.59 1.58 -27.57
N PHE A 249 13.59 1.07 -26.33
CA PHE A 249 14.58 0.11 -25.87
C PHE A 249 14.00 -1.31 -25.88
N SER A 250 14.57 -2.17 -26.74
CA SER A 250 14.20 -3.59 -26.76
C SER A 250 14.59 -4.28 -25.46
N LYS A 251 13.68 -5.10 -24.94
CA LYS A 251 13.91 -5.97 -23.76
C LYS A 251 14.46 -7.34 -24.15
N SER A 252 14.45 -7.67 -25.44
CA SER A 252 14.88 -8.96 -26.00
C SER A 252 16.30 -8.84 -26.54
N VAL A 253 17.27 -8.64 -25.66
CA VAL A 253 18.69 -8.46 -26.00
C VAL A 253 19.61 -9.18 -25.00
N GLY A 254 20.78 -9.60 -25.46
CA GLY A 254 21.82 -10.22 -24.64
C GLY A 254 21.34 -11.48 -23.91
N THR A 255 21.50 -11.50 -22.59
CA THR A 255 21.14 -12.60 -21.69
C THR A 255 19.65 -13.04 -21.75
N TRP A 256 18.78 -12.23 -22.36
CA TRP A 256 17.40 -12.66 -22.63
C TRP A 256 17.36 -13.86 -23.59
N TRP A 257 18.20 -13.84 -24.64
CA TRP A 257 18.31 -14.91 -25.64
C TRP A 257 19.03 -16.15 -25.13
N GLU A 258 19.96 -16.01 -24.17
CA GLU A 258 20.65 -17.16 -23.55
C GLU A 258 19.70 -18.13 -22.82
N ASN A 259 18.50 -17.66 -22.44
CA ASN A 259 17.49 -18.47 -21.78
C ASN A 259 16.46 -19.06 -22.76
N LYS A 260 16.65 -18.86 -24.07
CA LYS A 260 15.78 -19.37 -25.14
C LYS A 260 16.49 -20.52 -25.87
N PRO A 261 16.06 -21.78 -25.68
CA PRO A 261 16.64 -22.93 -26.35
C PRO A 261 16.67 -22.77 -27.87
N GLY A 262 17.85 -22.92 -28.48
CA GLY A 262 18.08 -22.83 -29.93
C GLY A 262 18.31 -21.42 -30.48
N TYR A 263 18.23 -20.39 -29.63
CA TYR A 263 18.43 -18.99 -30.01
C TYR A 263 19.54 -18.31 -29.20
N GLU A 264 20.35 -19.08 -28.46
CA GLU A 264 21.37 -18.57 -27.56
C GLU A 264 22.41 -17.70 -28.28
N GLN A 265 22.71 -18.03 -29.54
CA GLN A 265 23.60 -17.25 -30.41
C GLN A 265 23.12 -15.80 -30.65
N GLN A 266 21.81 -15.52 -30.54
CA GLN A 266 21.27 -14.16 -30.68
C GLN A 266 21.54 -13.28 -29.46
N GLY A 267 22.09 -13.85 -28.38
CA GLY A 267 22.52 -13.09 -27.21
C GLY A 267 23.90 -12.45 -27.37
N ARG A 268 24.62 -12.73 -28.47
CA ARG A 268 26.01 -12.31 -28.69
C ARG A 268 26.15 -11.52 -29.98
N CYS A 269 26.97 -10.47 -29.91
CA CYS A 269 27.28 -9.64 -31.07
C CYS A 269 28.03 -10.45 -32.12
N ALA A 270 27.57 -10.44 -33.36
CA ALA A 270 28.21 -11.18 -34.46
C ALA A 270 29.62 -10.67 -34.82
N ILE A 271 29.99 -9.45 -34.40
CA ILE A 271 31.26 -8.81 -34.78
C ILE A 271 32.33 -9.02 -33.71
N CYS A 272 32.03 -8.71 -32.45
CA CYS A 272 33.01 -8.76 -31.36
C CYS A 272 32.76 -9.88 -30.33
N ASN A 273 31.69 -10.67 -30.51
CA ASN A 273 31.31 -11.81 -29.66
C ASN A 273 31.02 -11.48 -28.17
N GLN A 274 30.93 -10.20 -27.82
CA GLN A 274 30.46 -9.74 -26.51
C GLN A 274 28.95 -9.93 -26.37
N THR A 275 28.46 -9.97 -25.13
CA THR A 275 27.01 -10.01 -24.85
C THR A 275 26.33 -8.79 -25.48
N GLU A 276 25.36 -9.02 -26.35
CA GLU A 276 24.71 -7.99 -27.14
C GLU A 276 23.67 -7.22 -26.30
N SER A 277 24.18 -6.37 -25.40
CA SER A 277 23.37 -5.48 -24.56
C SER A 277 22.98 -4.19 -25.29
N MET A 278 21.98 -3.47 -24.77
CA MET A 278 21.64 -2.15 -25.32
C MET A 278 22.78 -1.13 -25.17
N GLU A 279 23.50 -1.18 -24.04
CA GLU A 279 24.72 -0.38 -23.81
C GLU A 279 25.82 -0.76 -24.81
N HIS A 280 26.02 -2.05 -25.06
CA HIS A 280 26.96 -2.54 -26.04
C HIS A 280 26.61 -2.09 -27.47
N ILE A 281 25.35 -2.30 -27.89
CA ILE A 281 24.85 -1.91 -29.21
C ILE A 281 25.06 -0.40 -29.43
N LEU A 282 24.75 0.43 -28.44
CA LEU A 282 24.76 1.88 -28.58
C LEU A 282 26.13 2.51 -28.35
N PHE A 283 26.96 2.03 -27.42
CA PHE A 283 28.17 2.77 -27.00
C PHE A 283 29.48 1.98 -27.03
N GLU A 284 29.47 0.64 -26.92
CA GLU A 284 30.72 -0.13 -26.76
C GLU A 284 31.14 -0.88 -28.03
N CYS A 285 30.19 -1.22 -28.91
CA CYS A 285 30.45 -2.04 -30.08
C CYS A 285 31.12 -1.27 -31.23
N GLU A 286 32.11 -1.86 -31.89
CA GLU A 286 32.76 -1.30 -33.08
C GLU A 286 32.03 -1.63 -34.39
N ALA A 287 30.78 -2.11 -34.31
CA ALA A 287 29.98 -2.40 -35.48
C ALA A 287 29.86 -1.17 -36.40
N PRO A 288 30.02 -1.31 -37.73
CA PRO A 288 29.93 -0.18 -38.66
C PRO A 288 28.62 0.60 -38.53
N GLY A 289 27.51 -0.11 -38.26
CA GLY A 289 26.18 0.49 -38.07
C GLY A 289 26.11 1.46 -36.90
N GLN A 290 26.75 1.17 -35.76
CA GLN A 290 26.74 2.05 -34.59
C GLN A 290 27.40 3.39 -34.92
N SER A 291 28.62 3.35 -35.48
CA SER A 291 29.35 4.56 -35.86
C SER A 291 28.57 5.42 -36.86
N GLN A 292 27.84 4.79 -37.78
CA GLN A 292 27.00 5.47 -38.75
C GLN A 292 25.79 6.16 -38.10
N VAL A 293 25.12 5.51 -37.16
CA VAL A 293 24.00 6.09 -36.39
C VAL A 293 24.47 7.32 -35.60
N TRP A 294 25.57 7.22 -34.85
CA TRP A 294 26.08 8.38 -34.10
C TRP A 294 26.59 9.50 -35.00
N ARG A 295 27.16 9.18 -36.16
CA ARG A 295 27.53 10.20 -37.15
C ARG A 295 26.30 10.98 -37.63
N LEU A 296 25.19 10.29 -37.92
CA LEU A 296 23.94 10.92 -38.32
C LEU A 296 23.32 11.74 -37.18
N ALA A 297 23.32 11.20 -35.95
CA ALA A 297 22.85 11.91 -34.76
C ALA A 297 23.65 13.21 -34.52
N ARG A 298 24.99 13.17 -34.61
CA ARG A 298 25.86 14.35 -34.53
C ARG A 298 25.55 15.36 -35.64
N LYS A 299 25.33 14.90 -36.87
CA LYS A 299 24.99 15.78 -38.00
C LYS A 299 23.65 16.48 -37.76
N LEU A 300 22.65 15.77 -37.22
CA LEU A 300 21.35 16.35 -36.87
C LEU A 300 21.49 17.36 -35.73
N TRP A 301 22.24 17.02 -34.68
CA TRP A 301 22.49 17.89 -33.53
C TRP A 301 23.17 19.20 -33.92
N ARG A 302 24.14 19.14 -34.83
CA ARG A 302 24.87 20.32 -35.36
C ARG A 302 23.98 21.34 -36.04
N ARG A 303 22.79 20.96 -36.51
CA ARG A 303 21.82 21.92 -37.05
C ARG A 303 21.20 22.80 -35.97
N LYS A 304 21.19 22.35 -34.71
CA LYS A 304 20.59 23.05 -33.57
C LYS A 304 21.63 23.63 -32.61
N LYS A 305 22.71 22.89 -32.32
CA LYS A 305 23.76 23.25 -31.35
C LYS A 305 25.16 22.89 -31.86
N SER A 306 26.16 23.68 -31.51
CA SER A 306 27.53 23.57 -32.07
C SER A 306 28.32 22.37 -31.54
N SER A 307 28.18 22.02 -30.26
CA SER A 307 28.89 20.91 -29.61
C SER A 307 27.97 19.73 -29.33
N PHE A 308 28.44 18.52 -29.66
CA PHE A 308 27.76 17.28 -29.30
C PHE A 308 28.22 16.87 -27.89
N PRO A 309 27.30 16.59 -26.95
CA PRO A 309 27.69 16.15 -25.61
C PRO A 309 28.37 14.78 -25.67
N ASP A 310 29.27 14.54 -24.72
CA ASP A 310 29.70 13.17 -24.43
C ASP A 310 28.55 12.47 -23.70
N LEU A 311 28.12 11.31 -24.21
CA LEU A 311 26.91 10.63 -23.76
C LEU A 311 27.25 9.22 -23.33
N SER A 312 26.70 8.81 -22.21
CA SER A 312 26.67 7.43 -21.74
C SER A 312 25.29 6.80 -21.92
N PHE A 313 25.20 5.48 -21.73
CA PHE A 313 23.91 4.79 -21.70
C PHE A 313 23.03 5.27 -20.54
N ALA A 314 23.62 5.65 -19.41
CA ALA A 314 22.90 6.21 -18.28
C ALA A 314 22.26 7.56 -18.63
N ASP A 315 22.93 8.41 -19.40
CA ASP A 315 22.39 9.70 -19.85
C ASP A 315 21.18 9.50 -20.78
N LEU A 316 21.21 8.47 -21.63
CA LEU A 316 20.04 8.12 -22.45
C LEU A 316 18.86 7.66 -21.59
N LEU A 317 19.09 6.83 -20.57
CA LEU A 317 18.04 6.40 -19.64
C LEU A 317 17.51 7.56 -18.79
N ALA A 318 18.33 8.58 -18.58
CA ALA A 318 18.00 9.83 -17.89
C ALA A 318 17.21 10.82 -18.76
N THR A 319 17.06 10.60 -20.07
CA THR A 319 16.36 11.55 -20.96
C THR A 319 14.92 11.90 -20.54
N PRO A 320 14.09 11.00 -20.00
CA PRO A 320 12.76 11.37 -19.48
C PRO A 320 12.82 12.35 -18.28
N PHE A 321 13.99 12.53 -17.66
CA PHE A 321 14.22 13.35 -16.47
C PHE A 321 14.88 14.69 -16.77
N LEU A 322 15.55 14.79 -17.92
CA LEU A 322 16.25 16.00 -18.35
C LEU A 322 15.23 17.10 -18.64
N ARG A 323 14.93 17.89 -17.61
CA ARG A 323 14.24 19.18 -17.76
C ARG A 323 15.29 20.26 -17.93
N LEU A 324 15.46 20.73 -19.15
CA LEU A 324 16.28 21.91 -19.41
C LEU A 324 15.60 23.12 -18.79
N GLN A 325 16.29 23.83 -17.90
CA GLN A 325 15.79 25.05 -17.28
C GLN A 325 16.55 26.26 -17.83
N ASP A 326 15.84 27.39 -18.01
CA ASP A 326 16.47 28.66 -18.37
C ASP A 326 17.25 29.26 -17.18
N LYS A 327 17.90 30.41 -17.41
CA LYS A 327 18.66 31.15 -16.37
C LYS A 327 17.81 31.54 -15.16
N ASN A 328 16.48 31.53 -15.30
CA ASN A 328 15.50 31.85 -14.27
C ASN A 328 14.85 30.58 -13.64
N LYS A 329 15.44 29.39 -13.86
CA LYS A 329 14.94 28.09 -13.39
C LYS A 329 13.57 27.69 -13.95
N LYS A 330 13.17 28.23 -15.10
CA LYS A 330 11.92 27.88 -15.77
C LYS A 330 12.15 26.75 -16.79
N ASP A 331 11.30 25.71 -16.75
CA ASP A 331 11.40 24.58 -17.67
C ASP A 331 11.22 25.03 -19.14
N LEU A 332 12.23 24.81 -19.97
CA LEU A 332 12.24 25.06 -21.42
C LEU A 332 11.47 23.94 -22.14
N ARG A 333 10.15 24.11 -22.28
CA ARG A 333 9.25 23.11 -22.88
C ARG A 333 9.45 22.90 -24.38
N GLU A 334 9.93 23.90 -25.12
CA GLU A 334 9.98 23.85 -26.59
C GLU A 334 11.28 23.28 -27.17
N ASP A 335 12.33 23.14 -26.34
CA ASP A 335 13.64 22.70 -26.81
C ASP A 335 13.89 21.18 -26.74
N THR A 336 12.94 20.44 -26.17
CA THR A 336 13.07 19.00 -25.84
C THR A 336 12.58 18.05 -26.94
N ARG A 337 12.13 18.55 -28.10
CA ARG A 337 11.73 17.72 -29.25
C ARG A 337 12.45 18.17 -30.52
N LEU A 338 12.88 17.19 -31.32
CA LEU A 338 13.29 17.43 -32.70
C LEU A 338 12.02 17.74 -33.49
N ALA A 339 11.87 19.00 -33.93
CA ALA A 339 10.81 19.41 -34.85
C ALA A 339 11.13 18.97 -36.29
#